data_AF-A0A6V7U269-F1
#
_entry.id   AF-A0A6V7U269-F1
#
_cell.length_a   1.000
_cell.length_b   1.000
_cell.length_c   1.000
_cell.angle_alpha   90.00
_cell.angle_beta   90.00
_cell.angle_gamma   90.00
#
_symmetry.space_group_name_H-M   'P 1'
#
loop_
_entity.id
_entity.type
_entity.pdbx_description
1 polymer ?
#
loop_
_entity_poly.entity_id
_entity_poly.type
_entity_poly.pdbx_seq_one_letter_code
_entity_poly.pdbx_strand_id
1 'polypeptide(L)'
;MYRRPNVLRAQRTANQSMNISCSNNNYNKNICYIDGEIPVSLFINKDNLIIDFLISVERNAQRVRNSITRAPVWHHNNPYNSIETLINQKQNLIANSNEYLHQQQQILSLKTIEFINKNGFFKTRPLALILDFLLIMDIGKTMPFFDNLDLSDKICLITQITLPLSILLSAYYSYTKKYNTVILPSGLSMAFGFNGDYYKGDETIAKLSKKVFTDSMEPFNRVQLTEEEYVLLRAIIFCHSFTDGLSKQGKELLLNESEKYSKILMKMLQNRHGEIPGARRYAECVHLAEICLYYGYQNSLFLNYLANVYERDRFQNAMPEAFVNICLRNRIK
;
A
#
# COMPACT_ATOMS: atom_id res chain seq x y z
N MET A 1 23.88 -47.77 -40.99
CA MET A 1 23.27 -46.53 -41.51
C MET A 1 22.81 -45.67 -40.33
N TYR A 2 23.65 -44.75 -39.86
CA TYR A 2 23.27 -43.76 -38.86
C TYR A 2 23.71 -42.38 -39.38
N ARG A 3 22.74 -41.59 -39.88
CA ARG A 3 22.94 -40.22 -40.35
C ARG A 3 22.95 -39.28 -39.13
N ARG A 4 24.03 -38.54 -38.95
CA ARG A 4 24.07 -37.29 -38.16
C ARG A 4 23.58 -36.13 -39.04
N PRO A 5 22.81 -35.16 -38.52
CA PRO A 5 22.64 -33.88 -39.18
C PRO A 5 23.48 -32.76 -38.53
N ASN A 6 24.33 -32.18 -39.38
CA ASN A 6 24.67 -30.76 -39.57
C ASN A 6 24.47 -29.74 -38.43
N VAL A 7 25.61 -29.20 -38.00
CA VAL A 7 25.73 -27.90 -37.31
C VAL A 7 25.93 -26.82 -38.39
N LEU A 8 24.97 -25.92 -38.56
CA LEU A 8 25.11 -24.71 -39.38
C LEU A 8 25.46 -23.52 -38.49
N ARG A 9 26.65 -22.95 -38.74
CA ARG A 9 27.12 -21.66 -38.24
C ARG A 9 26.32 -20.54 -38.91
N ALA A 10 25.73 -19.65 -38.11
CA ALA A 10 25.28 -18.35 -38.58
C ALA A 10 26.32 -17.28 -38.21
N GLN A 11 26.80 -16.59 -39.24
CA GLN A 11 27.77 -15.50 -39.17
C GLN A 11 27.13 -14.24 -38.57
N ARG A 12 27.87 -13.57 -37.66
CA ARG A 12 27.57 -12.22 -37.18
C ARG A 12 28.08 -11.22 -38.20
N THR A 13 27.19 -10.43 -38.80
CA THR A 13 27.54 -9.20 -39.50
C THR A 13 27.35 -8.01 -38.56
N ALA A 14 28.45 -7.31 -38.32
CA ALA A 14 28.48 -6.02 -37.66
C ALA A 14 28.07 -4.95 -38.68
N ASN A 15 27.08 -4.13 -38.35
CA ASN A 15 26.82 -2.88 -39.06
C ASN A 15 26.91 -1.71 -38.10
N GLN A 16 27.79 -0.81 -38.49
CA GLN A 16 28.05 0.51 -37.95
C GLN A 16 26.76 1.33 -37.90
N SER A 17 26.52 2.04 -36.81
CA SER A 17 25.59 3.17 -36.78
C SER A 17 26.35 4.44 -36.41
N MET A 18 26.16 5.43 -37.28
CA MET A 18 26.67 6.79 -37.25
C MET A 18 26.26 7.53 -35.98
N ASN A 19 27.20 8.34 -35.51
CA ASN A 19 26.98 9.47 -34.62
C ASN A 19 25.88 10.39 -35.19
N ILE A 20 24.85 10.63 -34.38
CA ILE A 20 24.10 11.88 -34.42
C ILE A 20 24.09 12.42 -32.99
N SER A 21 24.86 13.49 -32.82
CA SER A 21 24.86 14.38 -31.68
C SER A 21 23.53 15.14 -31.59
N CYS A 22 22.83 15.01 -30.47
CA CYS A 22 21.88 16.02 -30.03
C CYS A 22 22.16 16.38 -28.57
N SER A 23 22.39 17.67 -28.39
CA SER A 23 22.65 18.42 -27.17
C SER A 23 21.40 18.55 -26.29
N ASN A 24 21.66 18.77 -25.00
CA ASN A 24 20.83 19.47 -24.01
C ASN A 24 19.40 18.96 -23.74
N ASN A 25 19.19 18.40 -22.54
CA ASN A 25 18.64 19.22 -21.45
C ASN A 25 18.66 18.46 -20.11
N ASN A 26 19.32 19.08 -19.14
CA ASN A 26 19.27 18.74 -17.72
C ASN A 26 17.83 18.86 -17.19
N TYR A 27 17.17 17.74 -16.93
CA TYR A 27 16.02 17.65 -16.03
C TYR A 27 16.34 16.75 -14.83
N ASN A 28 17.41 17.09 -14.12
CA ASN A 28 17.59 16.70 -12.72
C ASN A 28 17.16 17.87 -11.84
N LYS A 29 15.84 18.06 -11.71
CA LYS A 29 15.31 18.77 -10.54
C LYS A 29 14.97 17.71 -9.49
N ASN A 30 15.94 17.43 -8.64
CA ASN A 30 15.66 16.94 -7.30
C ASN A 30 14.79 17.98 -6.62
N ILE A 31 13.47 17.77 -6.61
CA ILE A 31 12.58 18.55 -5.76
C ILE A 31 12.69 17.93 -4.36
N CYS A 32 13.72 18.35 -3.63
CA CYS A 32 13.78 18.17 -2.20
C CYS A 32 12.77 19.15 -1.58
N TYR A 33 11.62 18.64 -1.14
CA TYR A 33 10.74 19.37 -0.25
C TYR A 33 11.32 19.25 1.16
N ILE A 34 12.12 20.24 1.53
CA ILE A 34 12.59 20.45 2.90
C ILE A 34 11.68 21.53 3.50
N ASP A 35 11.16 21.20 4.69
CA ASP A 35 10.31 21.99 5.57
C ASP A 35 8.83 22.12 5.18
N GLY A 36 8.00 21.71 6.14
CA GLY A 36 6.57 21.56 6.02
C GLY A 36 5.87 22.89 5.82
N GLU A 37 5.18 22.98 4.69
CA GLU A 37 3.85 23.55 4.50
C GLU A 37 3.60 23.47 2.99
N ILE A 38 2.80 22.51 2.54
CA ILE A 38 2.39 22.44 1.13
C ILE A 38 1.37 23.57 0.93
N PRO A 39 1.65 24.61 0.12
CA PRO A 39 0.72 25.72 -0.01
C PRO A 39 -0.58 25.24 -0.65
N VAL A 40 -1.70 25.45 0.05
CA VAL A 40 -3.06 25.12 -0.41
C VAL A 40 -3.37 25.75 -1.79
N SER A 41 -2.66 26.81 -2.18
CA SER A 41 -2.81 27.56 -3.43
C SER A 41 -2.18 26.91 -4.69
N LEU A 42 -1.47 25.78 -4.57
CA LEU A 42 -0.71 25.21 -5.70
C LEU A 42 -1.55 24.41 -6.73
N PHE A 43 -2.82 24.11 -6.44
CA PHE A 43 -3.56 23.05 -7.14
C PHE A 43 -4.76 23.47 -7.99
N ILE A 44 -4.92 24.76 -8.32
CA ILE A 44 -5.94 25.18 -9.30
C ILE A 44 -5.49 24.80 -10.72
N ASN A 45 -6.24 23.93 -11.40
CA ASN A 45 -6.04 23.46 -12.79
C ASN A 45 -4.70 22.75 -13.09
N LYS A 46 -4.16 22.00 -12.13
CA LYS A 46 -2.85 21.32 -12.23
C LYS A 46 -2.95 19.83 -11.92
N ASP A 47 -3.89 19.13 -12.57
CA ASP A 47 -4.11 17.68 -12.41
C ASP A 47 -2.80 16.87 -12.44
N ASN A 48 -1.91 17.19 -13.40
CA ASN A 48 -0.62 16.52 -13.53
C ASN A 48 0.29 16.74 -12.29
N LEU A 49 0.30 17.94 -11.69
CA LEU A 49 1.10 18.17 -10.47
C LEU A 49 0.55 17.42 -9.27
N ILE A 50 -0.78 17.23 -9.20
CA ILE A 50 -1.39 16.38 -8.16
C ILE A 50 -0.93 14.94 -8.35
N ILE A 51 -0.98 14.42 -9.58
CA ILE A 51 -0.52 13.07 -9.90
C ILE A 51 0.97 12.93 -9.57
N ASP A 52 1.81 13.85 -10.02
CA ASP A 52 3.26 13.84 -9.75
C ASP A 52 3.58 13.86 -8.26
N PHE A 53 2.84 14.67 -7.48
CA PHE A 53 2.95 14.70 -6.03
C PHE A 53 2.59 13.34 -5.42
N LEU A 54 1.45 12.76 -5.81
CA LEU A 54 0.98 11.47 -5.29
C LEU A 54 1.95 10.32 -5.65
N ILE A 55 2.54 10.36 -6.85
CA ILE A 55 3.58 9.43 -7.28
C ILE A 55 4.85 9.60 -6.44
N SER A 56 5.28 10.84 -6.18
CA SER A 56 6.44 11.13 -5.33
C SER A 56 6.26 10.54 -3.92
N VAL A 57 5.07 10.74 -3.32
CA VAL A 57 4.70 10.14 -2.04
C VAL A 57 4.75 8.61 -2.10
N GLU A 58 4.23 7.99 -3.16
CA GLU A 58 4.29 6.53 -3.33
C GLU A 58 5.72 6.01 -3.46
N ARG A 59 6.57 6.65 -4.25
CA ARG A 59 7.96 6.23 -4.41
C ARG A 59 8.74 6.31 -3.11
N ASN A 60 8.48 7.34 -2.30
CA ASN A 60 9.03 7.47 -0.96
C ASN A 60 8.51 6.37 -0.03
N ALA A 61 7.20 6.07 -0.05
CA ALA A 61 6.61 4.97 0.71
C ALA A 61 7.23 3.61 0.33
N GLN A 62 7.39 3.33 -0.96
CA GLN A 62 8.03 2.11 -1.45
C GLN A 62 9.50 2.03 -1.04
N ARG A 63 10.23 3.15 -1.02
CA ARG A 63 11.62 3.18 -0.53
C ARG A 63 11.68 2.74 0.92
N VAL A 64 10.82 3.28 1.78
CA VAL A 64 10.74 2.88 3.19
C VAL A 64 10.35 1.40 3.31
N ARG A 65 9.28 0.99 2.61
CA ARG A 65 8.72 -0.36 2.68
C ARG A 65 9.71 -1.45 2.29
N ASN A 66 10.56 -1.19 1.29
CA ASN A 66 11.54 -2.16 0.80
C ASN A 66 12.85 -2.18 1.60
N SER A 67 12.99 -1.33 2.63
CA SER A 67 14.23 -1.13 3.40
C SER A 67 14.07 -1.43 4.90
N ILE A 68 13.01 -2.13 5.32
CA ILE A 68 12.65 -2.29 6.75
C ILE A 68 13.77 -2.84 7.64
N THR A 69 14.65 -3.71 7.13
CA THR A 69 15.77 -4.28 7.89
C THR A 69 16.93 -3.30 8.10
N ARG A 70 16.89 -2.14 7.45
CA ARG A 70 17.89 -1.07 7.57
C ARG A 70 17.22 0.26 7.93
N ALA A 71 16.09 0.19 8.64
CA ALA A 71 15.42 1.36 9.16
C ALA A 71 16.31 2.08 10.20
N PRO A 72 16.28 3.42 10.26
CA PRO A 72 16.94 4.19 11.31
C PRO A 72 16.50 3.73 12.71
N VAL A 73 17.39 3.85 13.70
CA VAL A 73 17.14 3.39 15.09
C VAL A 73 15.85 3.98 15.69
N TRP A 74 15.53 5.24 15.37
CA TRP A 74 14.32 5.90 15.85
C TRP A 74 13.02 5.21 15.39
N HIS A 75 13.05 4.50 14.25
CA HIS A 75 11.90 3.77 13.73
C HIS A 75 11.40 2.69 14.70
N HIS A 76 12.31 2.02 15.40
CA HIS A 76 11.97 0.90 16.28
C HIS A 76 11.66 1.33 17.72
N ASN A 77 12.05 2.54 18.11
CA ASN A 77 12.00 3.01 19.50
C ASN A 77 10.71 3.77 19.84
N ASN A 78 9.81 4.01 18.89
CA ASN A 78 8.58 4.76 19.15
C ASN A 78 7.47 3.85 19.71
N PRO A 79 6.99 4.10 20.95
CA PRO A 79 5.85 3.39 21.48
C PRO A 79 4.56 3.96 20.85
N TYR A 80 3.96 3.20 19.94
CA TYR A 80 2.71 3.57 19.27
C TYR A 80 1.50 3.23 20.15
N ASN A 81 1.34 4.00 21.24
CA ASN A 81 0.37 3.71 22.30
C ASN A 81 -1.07 4.05 21.91
N SER A 82 -1.28 5.11 21.15
CA SER A 82 -2.63 5.50 20.69
C SER A 82 -2.63 6.00 19.25
N ILE A 83 -3.80 5.94 18.61
CA ILE A 83 -4.01 6.48 17.26
C ILE A 83 -3.79 8.00 17.26
N GLU A 84 -4.20 8.69 18.31
CA GLU A 84 -3.98 10.13 18.48
C GLU A 84 -2.49 10.48 18.54
N THR A 85 -1.71 9.74 19.32
CA THR A 85 -0.25 9.92 19.39
C THR A 85 0.39 9.72 18.02
N LEU A 86 -0.07 8.71 17.27
CA LEU A 86 0.40 8.46 15.92
C LEU A 86 0.05 9.60 14.95
N ILE A 87 -1.17 10.15 15.01
CA ILE A 87 -1.61 11.27 14.17
C ILE A 87 -0.79 12.53 14.48
N ASN A 88 -0.58 12.84 15.76
CA ASN A 88 0.11 14.06 16.19
C ASN A 88 1.65 13.93 16.17
N GLN A 89 2.19 12.77 15.81
CA GLN A 89 3.63 12.57 15.74
C GLN A 89 4.22 13.49 14.65
N LYS A 90 5.29 14.22 15.00
CA LYS A 90 5.98 15.11 14.05
C LYS A 90 6.81 14.35 13.02
N GLN A 91 7.32 13.17 13.39
CA GLN A 91 8.08 12.33 12.49
C GLN A 91 7.18 11.74 11.41
N ASN A 92 7.58 11.87 10.15
CA ASN A 92 6.89 11.28 9.02
C ASN A 92 7.89 10.44 8.21
N LEU A 93 7.60 9.14 8.06
CA LEU A 93 8.45 8.19 7.34
C LEU A 93 8.66 8.58 5.87
N ILE A 94 7.64 9.18 5.25
CA ILE A 94 7.69 9.62 3.85
C ILE A 94 8.67 10.77 3.68
N ALA A 95 8.65 11.74 4.61
CA ALA A 95 9.56 12.88 4.61
C ALA A 95 11.02 12.45 4.81
N ASN A 96 11.27 11.46 5.69
CA ASN A 96 12.61 10.93 5.98
C ASN A 96 12.97 9.71 5.12
N SER A 97 12.27 9.47 4.00
CA SER A 97 12.47 8.27 3.20
C SER A 97 13.88 8.14 2.62
N ASN A 98 14.60 9.26 2.45
CA ASN A 98 16.01 9.29 2.04
C ASN A 98 16.95 8.56 3.01
N GLU A 99 16.62 8.45 4.30
CA GLU A 99 17.39 7.67 5.28
C GLU A 99 17.31 6.16 5.00
N TYR A 100 16.29 5.71 4.26
CA TYR A 100 16.02 4.30 3.94
C TYR A 100 16.68 3.89 2.61
N LEU A 101 17.95 4.27 2.43
CA LEU A 101 18.72 4.13 1.18
C LEU A 101 18.56 2.74 0.52
N HIS A 102 18.42 2.76 -0.82
CA HIS A 102 18.08 1.71 -1.80
C HIS A 102 18.73 0.32 -1.64
N GLN A 103 18.50 -0.34 -0.52
CA GLN A 103 19.02 -1.68 -0.29
C GLN A 103 17.82 -2.59 -0.09
N GLN A 104 17.57 -3.39 -1.13
CA GLN A 104 16.54 -4.42 -1.09
C GLN A 104 16.66 -5.23 0.21
N GLN A 105 15.54 -5.36 0.89
CA GLN A 105 15.42 -6.22 2.04
C GLN A 105 15.97 -7.62 1.72
N GLN A 106 16.70 -8.19 2.68
CA GLN A 106 17.07 -9.60 2.59
C GLN A 106 15.81 -10.45 2.74
N ILE A 107 15.62 -11.37 1.79
CA ILE A 107 14.59 -12.40 1.87
C ILE A 107 14.75 -13.14 3.21
N LEU A 108 13.63 -13.45 3.88
CA LEU A 108 13.66 -14.22 5.13
C LEU A 108 14.45 -15.52 4.94
N SER A 109 15.28 -15.85 5.93
CA SER A 109 15.95 -17.14 5.94
C SER A 109 14.96 -18.29 6.06
N LEU A 110 15.28 -19.45 5.48
CA LEU A 110 14.46 -20.67 5.63
C LEU A 110 14.19 -21.00 7.11
N LYS A 111 15.17 -20.81 7.98
CA LYS A 111 15.02 -21.00 9.43
C LYS A 111 13.92 -20.11 10.03
N THR A 112 13.83 -18.86 9.58
CA THR A 112 12.79 -17.92 10.04
C THR A 112 11.41 -18.34 9.51
N ILE A 113 11.34 -18.79 8.25
CA ILE A 113 10.09 -19.27 7.64
C ILE A 113 9.58 -20.52 8.37
N GLU A 114 10.46 -21.49 8.65
CA GLU A 114 10.13 -22.68 9.43
C GLU A 114 9.70 -22.35 10.86
N PHE A 115 10.36 -21.36 11.49
CA PHE A 115 9.98 -20.89 12.82
C PHE A 115 8.55 -20.33 12.82
N ILE A 116 8.21 -19.45 11.86
CA ILE A 116 6.86 -18.89 11.72
C ILE A 116 5.84 -20.00 11.48
N ASN A 117 6.15 -20.95 10.60
CA ASN A 117 5.26 -22.06 10.28
C ASN A 117 4.89 -22.88 11.53
N LYS A 118 5.88 -23.20 12.37
CA LYS A 118 5.69 -24.02 13.58
C LYS A 118 5.11 -23.27 14.77
N ASN A 119 5.40 -21.97 14.89
CA ASN A 119 5.09 -21.21 16.11
C ASN A 119 4.02 -20.13 15.92
N GLY A 120 3.59 -19.85 14.69
CA GLY A 120 2.64 -18.79 14.36
C GLY A 120 3.31 -17.48 14.00
N PHE A 121 2.59 -16.68 13.20
CA PHE A 121 3.07 -15.41 12.65
C PHE A 121 3.29 -14.34 13.74
N PHE A 122 2.41 -14.30 14.75
CA PHE A 122 2.51 -13.34 15.86
C PHE A 122 3.41 -13.83 17.01
N LYS A 123 4.16 -14.93 16.82
CA LYS A 123 5.20 -15.31 17.79
C LYS A 123 6.36 -14.30 17.81
N THR A 124 6.61 -13.64 16.69
CA THR A 124 7.52 -12.51 16.58
C THR A 124 6.74 -11.24 16.23
N ARG A 125 7.36 -10.08 16.45
CA ARG A 125 6.78 -8.81 16.06
C ARG A 125 6.66 -8.74 14.52
N PRO A 126 5.46 -8.58 13.95
CA PRO A 126 5.27 -8.61 12.51
C PRO A 126 5.63 -7.25 11.88
N LEU A 127 6.92 -6.97 11.80
CA LEU A 127 7.45 -5.65 11.41
C LEU A 127 6.86 -5.13 10.09
N ALA A 128 6.72 -5.98 9.07
CA ALA A 128 6.17 -5.56 7.78
C ALA A 128 4.71 -5.10 7.86
N LEU A 129 3.87 -5.77 8.67
CA LEU A 129 2.47 -5.38 8.87
C LEU A 129 2.38 -4.05 9.64
N ILE A 130 3.20 -3.90 10.68
CA ILE A 130 3.30 -2.66 11.46
C ILE A 130 3.73 -1.50 10.57
N LEU A 131 4.72 -1.74 9.71
CA LEU A 131 5.22 -0.74 8.77
C LEU A 131 4.14 -0.34 7.76
N ASP A 132 3.39 -1.29 7.21
CA ASP A 132 2.32 -1.01 6.26
C ASP A 132 1.25 -0.07 6.89
N PHE A 133 0.89 -0.28 8.16
CA PHE A 133 -0.02 0.62 8.88
C PHE A 133 0.59 2.00 9.14
N LEU A 134 1.86 2.07 9.55
CA LEU A 134 2.55 3.35 9.73
C LEU A 134 2.62 4.15 8.42
N LEU A 135 2.93 3.49 7.31
CA LEU A 135 3.00 4.11 5.99
C LEU A 135 1.63 4.66 5.58
N ILE A 136 0.55 3.91 5.80
CA ILE A 136 -0.80 4.40 5.53
C ILE A 136 -1.09 5.69 6.33
N MET A 137 -0.77 5.72 7.62
CA MET A 137 -0.97 6.91 8.43
C MET A 137 -0.12 8.10 7.95
N ASP A 138 1.16 7.87 7.69
CA ASP A 138 2.08 8.93 7.28
C ASP A 138 1.81 9.45 5.87
N ILE A 139 1.32 8.60 4.95
CA ILE A 139 0.79 9.02 3.66
C ILE A 139 -0.44 9.90 3.87
N GLY A 140 -1.36 9.51 4.75
CA GLY A 140 -2.54 10.32 5.09
C GLY A 140 -2.16 11.74 5.51
N LYS A 141 -1.14 11.89 6.37
CA LYS A 141 -0.61 13.19 6.80
C LYS A 141 0.03 14.02 5.68
N THR A 142 0.46 13.40 4.58
CA THR A 142 0.97 14.16 3.44
C THR A 142 -0.17 14.78 2.60
N MET A 143 -1.41 14.32 2.77
CA MET A 143 -2.53 14.80 2.00
C MET A 143 -2.98 16.19 2.50
N PRO A 144 -3.09 17.22 1.62
CA PRO A 144 -3.41 18.58 2.05
C PRO A 144 -4.73 18.74 2.81
N PHE A 145 -5.72 17.89 2.53
CA PHE A 145 -7.01 17.93 3.22
C PHE A 145 -6.93 17.39 4.65
N PHE A 146 -5.94 16.56 4.96
CA PHE A 146 -5.88 15.85 6.22
C PHE A 146 -5.72 16.85 7.37
N ASP A 147 -4.89 17.88 7.21
CA ASP A 147 -4.69 18.90 8.24
C ASP A 147 -5.96 19.69 8.58
N ASN A 148 -6.87 19.83 7.60
CA ASN A 148 -8.14 20.55 7.74
C ASN A 148 -9.24 19.74 8.45
N LEU A 149 -8.98 18.48 8.79
CA LEU A 149 -9.90 17.67 9.61
C LEU A 149 -9.64 17.89 11.09
N ASP A 150 -10.72 17.91 11.87
CA ASP A 150 -10.63 17.82 13.32
C ASP A 150 -10.02 16.48 13.75
N LEU A 151 -9.40 16.46 14.94
CA LEU A 151 -8.73 15.26 15.44
C LEU A 151 -9.67 14.05 15.55
N SER A 152 -10.92 14.27 15.96
CA SER A 152 -11.95 13.22 16.01
C SER A 152 -12.22 12.62 14.62
N ASP A 153 -12.33 13.49 13.60
CA ASP A 153 -12.55 13.07 12.22
C ASP A 153 -11.32 12.36 11.64
N LYS A 154 -10.09 12.84 11.95
CA LYS A 154 -8.83 12.15 11.59
C LYS A 154 -8.79 10.73 12.18
N ILE A 155 -9.11 10.58 13.46
CA ILE A 155 -9.15 9.26 14.13
C ILE A 155 -10.21 8.37 13.51
N CYS A 156 -11.43 8.90 13.29
CA CYS A 156 -12.53 8.17 12.67
C CYS A 156 -12.15 7.66 11.28
N LEU A 157 -11.65 8.56 10.42
CA LEU A 157 -11.22 8.27 9.07
C LEU A 157 -10.14 7.18 9.06
N ILE A 158 -9.02 7.39 9.76
CA ILE A 158 -7.88 6.44 9.78
C ILE A 158 -8.33 5.07 10.26
N THR A 159 -9.18 4.99 11.29
CA THR A 159 -9.65 3.69 11.80
C THR A 159 -10.36 2.90 10.70
N GLN A 160 -11.25 3.56 9.95
CA GLN A 160 -12.10 2.93 8.92
C GLN A 160 -11.31 2.54 7.66
N ILE A 161 -10.40 3.40 7.20
CA ILE A 161 -9.74 3.23 5.90
C ILE A 161 -8.40 2.49 5.98
N THR A 162 -7.81 2.29 7.16
CA THR A 162 -6.50 1.63 7.28
C THR A 162 -6.50 0.21 6.73
N LEU A 163 -7.48 -0.63 7.06
CA LEU A 163 -7.51 -2.00 6.55
C LEU A 163 -7.81 -2.07 5.05
N PRO A 164 -8.79 -1.33 4.50
CA PRO A 164 -8.94 -1.20 3.05
C PRO A 164 -7.67 -0.77 2.32
N LEU A 165 -6.96 0.24 2.85
CA LEU A 165 -5.69 0.68 2.28
C LEU A 165 -4.58 -0.36 2.43
N SER A 166 -4.58 -1.17 3.49
CA SER A 166 -3.64 -2.28 3.62
C SER A 166 -3.85 -3.35 2.55
N ILE A 167 -5.11 -3.59 2.12
CA ILE A 167 -5.40 -4.46 0.98
C ILE A 167 -4.85 -3.85 -0.30
N LEU A 168 -5.15 -2.58 -0.57
CA LEU A 168 -4.66 -1.89 -1.76
C LEU A 168 -3.12 -1.94 -1.84
N LEU A 169 -2.44 -1.58 -0.74
CA LEU A 169 -0.98 -1.55 -0.65
C LEU A 169 -0.32 -2.93 -0.83
N SER A 170 -0.87 -3.95 -0.17
CA SER A 170 -0.29 -5.30 -0.18
C SER A 170 -0.58 -6.03 -1.49
N ALA A 171 -1.79 -5.91 -2.03
CA ALA A 171 -2.17 -6.51 -3.30
C ALA A 171 -1.47 -5.85 -4.49
N TYR A 172 -1.43 -4.51 -4.55
CA TYR A 172 -0.72 -3.81 -5.63
C TYR A 172 0.78 -4.16 -5.67
N TYR A 173 1.43 -4.20 -4.50
CA TYR A 173 2.83 -4.62 -4.42
C TYR A 173 3.04 -6.05 -4.90
N SER A 174 2.18 -6.98 -4.48
CA SER A 174 2.29 -8.39 -4.87
C SER A 174 2.06 -8.58 -6.37
N TYR A 175 1.07 -7.88 -6.93
CA TYR A 175 0.76 -7.87 -8.35
C TYR A 175 1.91 -7.32 -9.20
N THR A 176 2.52 -6.19 -8.81
CA THR A 176 3.65 -5.61 -9.53
C THR A 176 4.88 -6.53 -9.53
N LYS A 177 4.99 -7.38 -8.52
CA LYS A 177 6.00 -8.46 -8.41
C LYS A 177 5.57 -9.79 -9.04
N LYS A 178 4.42 -9.84 -9.72
CA LYS A 178 3.87 -11.03 -10.41
C LYS A 178 3.54 -12.21 -9.50
N TYR A 179 3.17 -11.94 -8.24
CA TYR A 179 2.64 -12.94 -7.33
C TYR A 179 1.11 -13.02 -7.39
N ASN A 180 0.58 -14.24 -7.23
CA ASN A 180 -0.86 -14.51 -7.14
C ASN A 180 -1.40 -14.54 -5.71
N THR A 181 -0.53 -14.30 -4.72
CA THR A 181 -0.89 -14.18 -3.31
C THR A 181 -0.21 -12.95 -2.73
N VAL A 182 -0.74 -12.43 -1.63
CA VAL A 182 -0.11 -11.33 -0.90
C VAL A 182 1.26 -11.78 -0.38
N ILE A 183 2.30 -11.07 -0.82
CA ILE A 183 3.68 -11.23 -0.41
C ILE A 183 4.12 -10.02 0.41
N LEU A 184 4.85 -10.26 1.49
CA LEU A 184 5.53 -9.21 2.22
C LEU A 184 6.82 -8.79 1.49
N PRO A 185 7.35 -7.58 1.74
CA PRO A 185 8.66 -7.16 1.21
C PRO A 185 9.81 -8.12 1.57
N SER A 186 9.65 -8.88 2.66
CA SER A 186 10.58 -9.91 3.10
C SER A 186 10.54 -11.21 2.27
N GLY A 187 9.66 -11.31 1.28
CA GLY A 187 9.45 -12.50 0.45
C GLY A 187 8.56 -13.57 1.08
N LEU A 188 7.98 -13.33 2.25
CA LEU A 188 7.04 -14.26 2.88
C LEU A 188 5.65 -14.14 2.23
N SER A 189 5.10 -15.26 1.77
CA SER A 189 3.68 -15.34 1.39
C SER A 189 2.82 -15.37 2.66
N MET A 190 1.86 -14.46 2.74
CA MET A 190 0.92 -14.41 3.86
C MET A 190 0.01 -15.64 3.89
N ALA A 191 -0.38 -16.15 2.72
CA ALA A 191 -1.12 -17.41 2.62
C ALA A 191 -0.31 -18.58 3.22
N PHE A 192 1.01 -18.63 2.98
CA PHE A 192 1.88 -19.63 3.61
C PHE A 192 2.03 -19.39 5.13
N GLY A 193 2.21 -18.14 5.55
CA GLY A 193 2.38 -17.77 6.96
C GLY A 193 1.20 -18.18 7.85
N PHE A 194 -0.01 -18.22 7.29
CA PHE A 194 -1.24 -18.60 8.00
C PHE A 194 -1.78 -19.99 7.63
N ASN A 195 -1.05 -20.77 6.83
CA ASN A 195 -1.36 -22.17 6.52
C ASN A 195 -0.29 -23.14 7.05
N GLY A 196 0.49 -22.69 8.04
CA GLY A 196 1.54 -23.50 8.67
C GLY A 196 1.00 -24.44 9.75
N ASP A 197 1.90 -25.27 10.28
CA ASP A 197 1.58 -26.27 11.32
C ASP A 197 0.88 -25.67 12.53
N TYR A 198 1.25 -24.44 12.92
CA TYR A 198 0.64 -23.76 14.06
C TYR A 198 -0.86 -23.51 13.88
N TYR A 199 -1.29 -23.10 12.69
CA TYR A 199 -2.69 -22.76 12.38
C TYR A 199 -3.49 -23.95 11.84
N LYS A 200 -2.85 -25.12 11.73
CA LYS A 200 -3.42 -26.30 11.11
C LYS A 200 -4.64 -26.79 11.90
N GLY A 201 -5.72 -27.08 11.18
CA GLY A 201 -6.97 -27.57 11.75
C GLY A 201 -7.97 -26.47 12.14
N ASP A 202 -7.60 -25.19 12.06
CA ASP A 202 -8.55 -24.10 12.22
C ASP A 202 -9.15 -23.68 10.87
N GLU A 203 -10.38 -24.14 10.62
CA GLU A 203 -11.10 -23.84 9.37
C GLU A 203 -11.43 -22.34 9.22
N THR A 204 -11.59 -21.61 10.33
CA THR A 204 -11.92 -20.18 10.30
C THR A 204 -10.73 -19.37 9.82
N ILE A 205 -9.53 -19.66 10.37
CA ILE A 205 -8.28 -19.06 9.91
C ILE A 205 -8.01 -19.41 8.46
N ALA A 206 -8.15 -20.69 8.07
CA ALA A 206 -7.93 -21.11 6.69
C ALA A 206 -8.85 -20.35 5.71
N LYS A 207 -10.14 -20.22 6.04
CA LYS A 207 -11.12 -19.51 5.21
C LYS A 207 -10.85 -18.01 5.13
N LEU A 208 -10.65 -17.35 6.27
CA LEU A 208 -10.44 -15.89 6.34
C LEU A 208 -9.09 -15.49 5.72
N SER A 209 -8.01 -16.23 6.00
CA SER A 209 -6.70 -15.95 5.42
C SER A 209 -6.69 -16.15 3.89
N LYS A 210 -7.33 -17.21 3.37
CA LYS A 210 -7.50 -17.38 1.91
C LYS A 210 -8.26 -16.19 1.31
N LYS A 211 -9.36 -15.78 1.94
CA LYS A 211 -10.17 -14.63 1.48
C LYS A 211 -9.33 -13.36 1.39
N VAL A 212 -8.51 -13.09 2.42
CA VAL A 212 -7.73 -11.85 2.53
C VAL A 212 -6.45 -11.86 1.70
N PHE A 213 -5.74 -12.98 1.61
CA PHE A 213 -4.38 -13.03 1.02
C PHE A 213 -4.30 -13.72 -0.34
N THR A 214 -5.36 -14.41 -0.77
CA THR A 214 -5.42 -15.08 -2.08
C THR A 214 -6.56 -14.54 -2.92
N ASP A 215 -7.80 -14.58 -2.42
CA ASP A 215 -8.97 -14.19 -3.22
C ASP A 215 -8.97 -12.67 -3.51
N SER A 216 -8.40 -11.86 -2.63
CA SER A 216 -8.21 -10.42 -2.82
C SER A 216 -7.30 -10.06 -3.99
N MET A 217 -6.45 -10.98 -4.47
CA MET A 217 -5.51 -10.73 -5.57
C MET A 217 -6.16 -10.80 -6.95
N GLU A 218 -7.24 -11.56 -7.10
CA GLU A 218 -7.87 -11.78 -8.42
C GLU A 218 -8.27 -10.44 -9.08
N PRO A 219 -8.95 -9.51 -8.39
CA PRO A 219 -9.32 -8.24 -9.00
C PRO A 219 -8.12 -7.40 -9.45
N PHE A 220 -7.01 -7.45 -8.71
CA PHE A 220 -5.79 -6.71 -9.05
C PHE A 220 -5.08 -7.30 -10.27
N ASN A 221 -5.02 -8.63 -10.36
CA ASN A 221 -4.44 -9.33 -11.50
C ASN A 221 -5.24 -9.11 -12.79
N ARG A 222 -6.56 -8.93 -12.65
CA ARG A 222 -7.47 -8.61 -13.76
C ARG A 222 -7.39 -7.14 -14.17
N VAL A 223 -7.48 -6.21 -13.22
CA VAL A 223 -7.53 -4.76 -13.50
C VAL A 223 -6.17 -4.24 -13.93
N GLN A 224 -5.06 -4.73 -13.36
CA GLN A 224 -3.70 -4.34 -13.74
C GLN A 224 -3.48 -2.82 -13.68
N LEU A 225 -3.59 -2.24 -12.48
CA LEU A 225 -3.43 -0.80 -12.28
C LEU A 225 -2.05 -0.29 -12.75
N THR A 226 -2.03 0.88 -13.37
CA THR A 226 -0.81 1.68 -13.54
C THR A 226 -0.46 2.42 -12.24
N GLU A 227 0.75 2.97 -12.13
CA GLU A 227 1.19 3.72 -10.94
C GLU A 227 0.27 4.93 -10.70
N GLU A 228 -0.10 5.66 -11.76
CA GLU A 228 -0.98 6.83 -11.68
C GLU A 228 -2.40 6.45 -11.25
N GLU A 229 -2.95 5.36 -11.80
CA GLU A 229 -4.25 4.84 -11.41
C GLU A 229 -4.25 4.42 -9.94
N TYR A 230 -3.21 3.72 -9.48
CA TYR A 230 -3.07 3.28 -8.10
C TYR A 230 -3.02 4.46 -7.12
N VAL A 231 -2.21 5.49 -7.38
CA VAL A 231 -2.07 6.60 -6.42
C VAL A 231 -3.33 7.47 -6.34
N LEU A 232 -4.04 7.64 -7.47
CA LEU A 232 -5.34 8.31 -7.48
C LEU A 232 -6.42 7.48 -6.79
N LEU A 233 -6.46 6.17 -7.04
CA LEU A 233 -7.40 5.27 -6.36
C LEU A 233 -7.18 5.26 -4.84
N ARG A 234 -5.92 5.26 -4.41
CA ARG A 234 -5.56 5.40 -3.01
C ARG A 234 -6.07 6.72 -2.41
N ALA A 235 -5.88 7.83 -3.11
CA ALA A 235 -6.36 9.14 -2.67
C ALA A 235 -7.90 9.16 -2.53
N ILE A 236 -8.63 8.53 -3.46
CA ILE A 236 -10.09 8.36 -3.37
C ILE A 236 -10.49 7.56 -2.12
N ILE A 237 -9.80 6.46 -1.80
CA ILE A 237 -10.07 5.67 -0.59
C ILE A 237 -9.75 6.47 0.68
N PHE A 238 -8.68 7.26 0.70
CA PHE A 238 -8.38 8.17 1.80
C PHE A 238 -9.48 9.23 2.01
N CYS A 239 -10.25 9.56 0.98
CA CYS A 239 -11.33 10.53 1.03
C CYS A 239 -12.71 9.87 1.29
N HIS A 240 -12.74 8.67 1.87
CA HIS A 240 -14.00 7.96 2.10
C HIS A 240 -14.86 8.68 3.15
N SER A 241 -15.94 9.33 2.70
CA SER A 241 -16.81 10.21 3.51
C SER A 241 -18.02 9.51 4.12
N PHE A 242 -18.33 8.29 3.70
CA PHE A 242 -19.53 7.55 4.13
C PHE A 242 -19.26 6.67 5.35
N THR A 243 -18.69 7.27 6.39
CA THR A 243 -18.42 6.57 7.66
C THR A 243 -19.25 7.15 8.81
N ASP A 244 -19.67 6.27 9.71
CA ASP A 244 -20.27 6.64 10.98
C ASP A 244 -19.23 7.29 11.89
N GLY A 245 -19.58 8.41 12.50
CA GLY A 245 -18.72 9.13 13.46
C GLY A 245 -18.00 10.36 12.90
N LEU A 246 -17.98 10.57 11.58
CA LEU A 246 -17.51 11.83 11.00
C LEU A 246 -18.48 12.98 11.25
N SER A 247 -17.94 14.15 11.55
CA SER A 247 -18.68 15.41 11.61
C SER A 247 -19.28 15.77 10.24
N LYS A 248 -20.31 16.64 10.23
CA LYS A 248 -20.89 17.13 8.98
C LYS A 248 -19.84 17.82 8.10
N GLN A 249 -18.98 18.63 8.70
CA GLN A 249 -17.90 19.35 8.03
C GLN A 249 -16.85 18.38 7.47
N GLY A 250 -16.44 17.37 8.24
CA GLY A 250 -15.51 16.33 7.79
C GLY A 250 -16.06 15.53 6.62
N LYS A 251 -17.35 15.17 6.64
CA LYS A 251 -18.02 14.50 5.51
C LYS A 251 -18.02 15.33 4.24
N GLU A 252 -18.34 16.62 4.36
CA GLU A 252 -18.34 17.56 3.23
C GLU A 252 -16.94 17.75 2.64
N LEU A 253 -15.94 17.96 3.50
CA LEU A 253 -14.54 18.09 3.09
C LEU A 253 -14.05 16.84 2.33
N LEU A 254 -14.29 15.66 2.90
CA LEU A 254 -13.85 14.39 2.29
C LEU A 254 -14.60 14.10 0.98
N LEU A 255 -15.90 14.40 0.90
CA LEU A 255 -16.66 14.25 -0.34
C LEU A 255 -16.09 15.14 -1.45
N ASN A 256 -15.79 16.40 -1.15
CA ASN A 256 -15.22 17.35 -2.12
C ASN A 256 -13.86 16.87 -2.65
N GLU A 257 -12.99 16.37 -1.77
CA GLU A 257 -11.68 15.82 -2.19
C GLU A 257 -11.82 14.50 -2.96
N SER A 258 -12.74 13.62 -2.55
CA SER A 258 -13.05 12.39 -3.27
C SER A 258 -13.50 12.68 -4.70
N GLU A 259 -14.41 13.65 -4.89
CA GLU A 259 -14.84 14.09 -6.22
C GLU A 259 -13.71 14.66 -7.05
N LYS A 260 -12.82 15.45 -6.44
CA LYS A 260 -11.65 16.04 -7.12
C LYS A 260 -10.72 14.96 -7.65
N TYR A 261 -10.30 14.00 -6.82
CA TYR A 261 -9.44 12.90 -7.27
C TYR A 261 -10.14 12.00 -8.31
N SER A 262 -11.45 11.80 -8.17
CA SER A 262 -12.26 11.05 -9.13
C SER A 262 -12.34 11.74 -10.49
N LYS A 263 -12.55 13.07 -10.53
CA LYS A 263 -12.54 13.87 -11.76
C LYS A 263 -11.17 13.82 -12.45
N ILE A 264 -10.09 13.90 -11.69
CA ILE A 264 -8.71 13.77 -12.22
C ILE A 264 -8.51 12.39 -12.86
N LEU A 265 -8.91 11.31 -12.16
CA LEU A 265 -8.81 9.94 -12.67
C LEU A 265 -9.61 9.76 -13.97
N MET A 266 -10.88 10.18 -13.99
CA MET A 266 -11.74 10.09 -15.18
C MET A 266 -11.11 10.81 -16.37
N LYS A 267 -10.71 12.08 -16.19
CA LYS A 267 -10.12 12.89 -17.25
C LYS A 267 -8.81 12.29 -17.77
N MET A 268 -7.94 11.80 -16.87
CA MET A 268 -6.70 11.13 -17.24
C MET A 268 -6.98 9.89 -18.12
N LEU A 269 -7.96 9.07 -17.73
CA LEU A 269 -8.32 7.85 -18.45
C LEU A 269 -9.00 8.14 -19.79
N GLN A 270 -9.88 9.12 -19.86
CA GLN A 270 -10.52 9.55 -21.12
C GLN A 270 -9.50 10.16 -22.09
N ASN A 271 -8.54 10.93 -21.61
CA ASN A 271 -7.46 11.46 -22.45
C ASN A 271 -6.56 10.34 -22.99
N ARG A 272 -6.33 9.28 -22.21
CA ARG A 272 -5.45 8.16 -22.58
C ARG A 272 -6.13 7.14 -23.51
N HIS A 273 -7.42 6.90 -23.32
CA HIS A 273 -8.13 5.79 -23.98
C HIS A 273 -9.33 6.24 -24.85
N GLY A 274 -9.64 7.53 -24.89
CA GLY A 274 -10.86 8.08 -25.49
C GLY A 274 -12.02 8.11 -24.49
N GLU A 275 -13.09 8.86 -24.82
CA GLU A 275 -14.20 9.13 -23.90
C GLU A 275 -14.87 7.86 -23.34
N ILE A 276 -15.31 6.96 -24.23
CA ILE A 276 -16.04 5.74 -23.85
C ILE A 276 -15.11 4.70 -23.22
N PRO A 277 -13.97 4.32 -23.82
CA PRO A 277 -13.08 3.33 -23.21
C PRO A 277 -12.46 3.84 -21.90
N GLY A 278 -12.16 5.13 -21.81
CA GLY A 278 -11.68 5.76 -20.57
C GLY A 278 -12.72 5.75 -19.45
N ALA A 279 -14.00 6.03 -19.76
CA ALA A 279 -15.08 5.92 -18.78
C ALA A 279 -15.28 4.48 -18.28
N ARG A 280 -15.14 3.49 -19.16
CA ARG A 280 -15.17 2.07 -18.76
C ARG A 280 -14.01 1.74 -17.82
N ARG A 281 -12.79 2.18 -18.15
CA ARG A 281 -11.61 1.99 -17.31
C ARG A 281 -11.75 2.67 -15.94
N TYR A 282 -12.37 3.84 -15.90
CA TYR A 282 -12.68 4.54 -14.66
C TYR A 282 -13.62 3.69 -13.77
N ALA A 283 -14.68 3.14 -14.36
CA ALA A 283 -15.60 2.28 -13.62
C ALA A 283 -14.91 1.03 -13.04
N GLU A 284 -13.97 0.42 -13.79
CA GLU A 284 -13.15 -0.69 -13.28
C GLU A 284 -12.29 -0.26 -12.08
N CYS A 285 -11.67 0.92 -12.14
CA CYS A 285 -10.84 1.44 -11.05
C CYS A 285 -11.68 1.73 -9.80
N VAL A 286 -12.81 2.43 -9.93
CA VAL A 286 -13.68 2.74 -8.79
C VAL A 286 -14.25 1.47 -8.17
N HIS A 287 -14.65 0.49 -8.99
CA HIS A 287 -15.09 -0.80 -8.48
C HIS A 287 -13.98 -1.52 -7.70
N LEU A 288 -12.71 -1.37 -8.11
CA LEU A 288 -11.59 -1.90 -7.35
C LEU A 288 -11.41 -1.22 -5.97
N ALA A 289 -11.74 0.08 -5.83
CA ALA A 289 -11.80 0.72 -4.51
C ALA A 289 -12.87 0.11 -3.60
N GLU A 290 -14.07 -0.18 -4.13
CA GLU A 290 -15.13 -0.88 -3.38
C GLU A 290 -14.68 -2.27 -2.94
N ILE A 291 -14.01 -3.00 -3.83
CA ILE A 291 -13.40 -4.30 -3.53
C ILE A 291 -12.38 -4.17 -2.40
N CYS A 292 -11.57 -3.11 -2.36
CA CYS A 292 -10.64 -2.86 -1.27
C CYS A 292 -11.37 -2.64 0.06
N LEU A 293 -12.49 -1.90 0.07
CA LEU A 293 -13.33 -1.74 1.27
C LEU A 293 -13.87 -3.09 1.76
N TYR A 294 -14.40 -3.90 0.84
CA TYR A 294 -14.91 -5.24 1.15
C TYR A 294 -13.83 -6.16 1.74
N TYR A 295 -12.67 -6.27 1.11
CA TYR A 295 -11.58 -7.10 1.63
C TYR A 295 -10.92 -6.50 2.87
N GLY A 296 -10.98 -5.17 3.05
CA GLY A 296 -10.60 -4.51 4.29
C GLY A 296 -11.47 -4.96 5.47
N TYR A 297 -12.77 -5.11 5.25
CA TYR A 297 -13.67 -5.73 6.23
C TYR A 297 -13.34 -7.20 6.50
N GLN A 298 -13.08 -7.99 5.46
CA GLN A 298 -12.65 -9.40 5.64
C GLN A 298 -11.34 -9.49 6.45
N ASN A 299 -10.40 -8.57 6.21
CA ASN A 299 -9.16 -8.46 6.98
C ASN A 299 -9.42 -8.09 8.43
N SER A 300 -10.41 -7.22 8.70
CA SER A 300 -10.82 -6.94 10.07
C SER A 300 -11.36 -8.18 10.78
N LEU A 301 -12.22 -8.97 10.12
CA LEU A 301 -12.74 -10.22 10.69
C LEU A 301 -11.61 -11.21 10.97
N PHE A 302 -10.67 -11.33 10.04
CA PHE A 302 -9.48 -12.18 10.20
C PHE A 302 -8.64 -11.78 11.42
N LEU A 303 -8.27 -10.51 11.52
CA LEU A 303 -7.45 -10.01 12.63
C LEU A 303 -8.21 -10.03 13.96
N ASN A 304 -9.51 -9.77 13.96
CA ASN A 304 -10.35 -9.91 15.16
C ASN A 304 -10.42 -11.35 15.66
N TYR A 305 -10.54 -12.33 14.76
CA TYR A 305 -10.55 -13.74 15.14
C TYR A 305 -9.22 -14.13 15.78
N LEU A 306 -8.10 -13.76 15.18
CA LEU A 306 -6.77 -14.00 15.75
C LEU A 306 -6.62 -13.34 17.13
N ALA A 307 -7.01 -12.07 17.25
CA ALA A 307 -6.79 -11.27 18.44
C ALA A 307 -7.74 -11.58 19.60
N ASN A 308 -8.94 -12.11 19.34
CA ASN A 308 -9.95 -12.34 20.39
C ASN A 308 -10.24 -13.82 20.64
N VAL A 309 -9.97 -14.71 19.67
CA VAL A 309 -10.33 -16.13 19.75
C VAL A 309 -9.08 -17.02 19.76
N TYR A 310 -8.20 -16.86 18.78
CA TYR A 310 -7.15 -17.85 18.54
C TYR A 310 -5.87 -17.63 19.36
N GLU A 311 -5.29 -16.43 19.31
CA GLU A 311 -3.98 -16.14 19.92
C GLU A 311 -3.90 -14.77 20.59
N ARG A 312 -4.93 -14.43 21.37
CA ARG A 312 -5.13 -13.13 22.03
C ARG A 312 -3.86 -12.53 22.64
N ASP A 313 -3.22 -13.24 23.57
CA ASP A 313 -2.06 -12.71 24.28
C ASP A 313 -0.87 -12.49 23.33
N ARG A 314 -0.68 -13.37 22.33
CA ARG A 314 0.42 -13.22 21.36
C ARG A 314 0.18 -12.02 20.46
N PHE A 315 -1.04 -11.87 19.96
CA PHE A 315 -1.41 -10.74 19.11
C PHE A 315 -1.21 -9.40 19.83
N GLN A 316 -1.72 -9.27 21.06
CA GLN A 316 -1.62 -8.05 21.85
C GLN A 316 -0.18 -7.73 22.26
N ASN A 317 0.65 -8.74 22.53
CA ASN A 317 2.06 -8.53 22.87
C ASN A 317 2.93 -8.21 21.64
N ALA A 318 2.57 -8.71 20.45
CA ALA A 318 3.35 -8.52 19.23
C ALA A 318 3.01 -7.21 18.50
N MET A 319 1.77 -6.72 18.64
CA MET A 319 1.28 -5.52 17.95
C MET A 319 1.25 -4.30 18.88
N PRO A 320 1.70 -3.12 18.42
CA PRO A 320 1.50 -1.87 19.17
C PRO A 320 0.02 -1.58 19.44
N GLU A 321 -0.28 -1.00 20.59
CA GLU A 321 -1.65 -0.78 21.07
C GLU A 321 -2.52 0.04 20.10
N ALA A 322 -1.96 1.07 19.47
CA ALA A 322 -2.68 1.85 18.46
C ALA A 322 -3.15 0.99 17.27
N PHE A 323 -2.33 0.02 16.85
CA PHE A 323 -2.67 -0.88 15.74
C PHE A 323 -3.60 -2.00 16.16
N VAL A 324 -3.48 -2.50 17.38
CA VAL A 324 -4.50 -3.39 17.96
C VAL A 324 -5.86 -2.68 17.92
N ASN A 325 -5.92 -1.42 18.36
CA ASN A 325 -7.15 -0.62 18.30
C ASN A 325 -7.70 -0.50 16.87
N ILE A 326 -6.86 -0.23 15.86
CA ILE A 326 -7.30 -0.17 14.45
C ILE A 326 -7.89 -1.51 13.99
N CYS A 327 -7.22 -2.62 14.28
CA CYS A 327 -7.67 -3.95 13.88
C CYS A 327 -9.04 -4.32 14.49
N LEU A 328 -9.26 -3.93 15.76
CA LEU A 328 -10.43 -4.34 16.55
C LEU A 328 -11.62 -3.37 16.48
N ARG A 329 -11.41 -2.10 16.07
CA ARG A 329 -12.47 -1.08 16.07
C ARG A 329 -13.34 -1.06 14.82
N ASN A 330 -12.98 -1.78 13.76
CA ASN A 330 -13.72 -1.73 12.50
C ASN A 330 -15.09 -2.41 12.60
N ARG A 331 -16.10 -1.59 12.88
CA ARG A 331 -17.51 -1.88 12.62
C ARG A 331 -17.86 -1.26 11.26
N ILE A 332 -17.41 -1.88 10.18
CA ILE A 332 -18.00 -1.57 8.87
C ILE A 332 -19.37 -2.24 8.89
N LYS A 333 -20.43 -1.44 9.02
CA LYS A 333 -21.81 -1.90 8.96
C LYS A 333 -22.32 -1.88 7.54
#